data_AF-A0A0C9T9R4-F1
#
_entry.id   AF-A0A0C9T9R4-F1
#
_cell.length_a   1.000
_cell.length_b   1.000
_cell.length_c   1.000
_cell.angle_alpha   90.00
_cell.angle_beta   90.00
_cell.angle_gamma   90.00
#
_symmetry.space_group_name_H-M   'P 1'
#
loop_
_entity.id
_entity.type
_entity.pdbx_description
1 polymer ?
#
loop_
_entity_poly.entity_id
_entity_poly.type
_entity_poly.pdbx_seq_one_letter_code
_entity_poly.pdbx_strand_id
1 'polypeptide(L)'
;MTWVVYGLLKILVTGRTTLLAPSLVSCYYDVGGVELSITSPAFSQLLAVELSVYAPKIVHDDSFPIIDVGGSVSGIAAAGISFGIPGIVNFNEAKYNLSTGSGLLPVIQSFAGSTARPGTNGTRLQFSGGATLRNFTVYQQGITADVNCQAATSSQLLNFTNSNTTLGVTPSGSTSPAYTLIAWNTTADCNSSSTTTQQYVTWANASGQPDVSGTGFLPTIVCPGHVDASDVYSRFVIATQGFYKYDFLPLTICEVTPLVTITRVDYTAGGIINASQIISNQTFSPDDTYLLFYLAGVVNYHARNSQGLMNNMIGDTLYSVYSGEDNDPIADNTAEVFRELEDYWRGVIEFTATFLRAGYSAEGAFQDGIPSNMTSPLNGTMLMVTIGWANRGPIYIFSILPLGIVTLLTTIAAIYSLVESWKE
;
A
#
# COMPACT_ATOMS: atom_id res chain seq x y z
N MET A 1 5.31 -17.84 68.76
CA MET A 1 4.87 -16.45 68.54
C MET A 1 5.71 -15.74 67.47
N THR A 2 7.04 -15.79 67.54
CA THR A 2 7.99 -15.22 66.57
C THR A 2 7.77 -15.67 65.11
N TRP A 3 7.52 -16.95 64.86
CA TRP A 3 7.25 -17.47 63.50
C TRP A 3 5.95 -16.93 62.89
N VAL A 4 4.92 -16.71 63.70
CA VAL A 4 3.63 -16.15 63.26
C VAL A 4 3.79 -14.67 62.90
N VAL A 5 4.53 -13.92 63.74
CA VAL A 5 4.85 -12.51 63.48
C VAL A 5 5.71 -12.36 62.22
N TYR A 6 6.71 -13.23 62.03
CA TYR A 6 7.53 -13.25 60.82
C TYR A 6 6.73 -13.56 59.55
N GLY A 7 5.82 -14.55 59.61
CA GLY A 7 4.92 -14.88 58.51
C GLY A 7 3.96 -13.73 58.15
N LEU A 8 3.39 -13.06 59.16
CA LEU A 8 2.54 -11.88 58.97
C LEU A 8 3.32 -10.72 58.34
N LEU A 9 4.54 -10.42 58.80
CA LEU A 9 5.40 -9.40 58.22
C LEU A 9 5.75 -9.70 56.76
N LYS A 10 6.08 -10.95 56.43
CA LYS A 10 6.32 -11.38 55.04
C LYS A 10 5.10 -11.14 54.16
N ILE A 11 3.91 -11.56 54.58
CA ILE A 11 2.65 -11.34 53.84
C ILE A 11 2.37 -9.84 53.66
N LEU A 12 2.66 -9.03 54.69
CA LEU A 12 2.43 -7.59 54.68
C LEU A 12 3.39 -6.86 53.72
N VAL A 13 4.67 -7.26 53.72
CA VAL A 13 5.69 -6.76 52.78
C VAL A 13 5.32 -7.18 51.36
N THR A 14 5.03 -8.47 51.13
CA THR A 14 4.64 -8.97 49.81
C THR A 14 3.38 -8.27 49.30
N GLY A 15 2.34 -8.17 50.11
CA GLY A 15 1.10 -7.48 49.79
C GLY A 15 1.32 -6.01 49.44
N ARG A 16 2.11 -5.27 50.24
CA ARG A 16 2.47 -3.87 49.92
C ARG A 16 3.30 -3.76 48.65
N THR A 17 4.27 -4.65 48.42
CA THR A 17 5.07 -4.62 47.20
C THR A 17 4.24 -4.91 45.96
N THR A 18 3.26 -5.81 46.01
CA THR A 18 2.37 -6.09 44.88
C THR A 18 1.37 -4.95 44.63
N LEU A 19 0.93 -4.26 45.69
CA LEU A 19 0.01 -3.10 45.59
C LEU A 19 0.71 -1.82 45.11
N LEU A 20 1.99 -1.66 45.45
CA LEU A 20 2.83 -0.51 45.07
C LEU A 20 3.68 -0.78 43.82
N ALA A 21 3.74 -2.03 43.35
CA ALA A 21 4.38 -2.36 42.10
C ALA A 21 3.65 -1.60 40.98
N PRO A 22 4.38 -0.83 40.17
CA PRO A 22 3.76 -0.15 39.06
C PRO A 22 3.26 -1.19 38.06
N SER A 23 2.06 -0.96 37.54
CA SER A 23 1.43 -1.79 36.52
C SER A 23 1.48 -1.12 35.17
N LEU A 24 1.35 -1.90 34.09
CA LEU A 24 1.08 -1.35 32.77
C LEU A 24 -0.32 -0.72 32.80
N VAL A 25 -0.39 0.56 32.45
CA VAL A 25 -1.64 1.31 32.32
C VAL A 25 -1.75 1.78 30.88
N SER A 26 -2.89 1.45 30.26
CA SER A 26 -3.25 1.92 28.93
C SER A 26 -4.02 3.24 29.05
N CYS A 27 -3.49 4.29 28.45
CA CYS A 27 -4.13 5.59 28.33
C CYS A 27 -4.52 5.85 26.88
N TYR A 28 -5.73 6.37 26.69
CA TYR A 28 -6.24 6.80 25.38
C TYR A 28 -6.22 8.33 25.32
N TYR A 29 -5.70 8.87 24.22
CA TYR A 29 -5.69 10.31 23.94
C TYR A 29 -6.28 10.57 22.56
N ASP A 30 -7.12 11.59 22.44
CA ASP A 30 -7.58 12.03 21.13
C ASP A 30 -6.42 12.68 20.37
N VAL A 31 -6.25 12.28 19.11
CA VAL A 31 -5.27 12.84 18.18
C VAL A 31 -6.02 13.71 17.19
N GLY A 32 -5.63 14.97 17.10
CA GLY A 32 -6.10 15.90 16.09
C GLY A 32 -4.93 16.42 15.25
N GLY A 33 -5.19 16.70 13.98
CA GLY A 33 -4.19 17.24 13.07
C GLY A 33 -4.79 17.62 11.72
N VAL A 34 -3.91 17.80 10.74
CA VAL A 34 -4.28 17.97 9.34
C VAL A 34 -3.45 17.03 8.48
N GLU A 35 -4.04 16.54 7.40
CA GLU A 35 -3.36 15.77 6.36
C GLU A 35 -3.53 16.45 5.00
N LEU A 36 -2.74 16.01 4.01
CA LEU A 36 -2.89 16.45 2.62
C LEU A 36 -4.24 15.98 2.06
N SER A 37 -5.03 16.92 1.55
CA SER A 37 -6.24 16.67 0.77
C SER A 37 -5.88 16.57 -0.71
N ILE A 38 -5.73 15.33 -1.19
CA ILE A 38 -5.40 15.02 -2.59
C ILE A 38 -6.55 15.28 -3.57
N THR A 39 -7.75 15.51 -3.06
CA THR A 39 -8.95 15.85 -3.84
C THR A 39 -9.29 17.33 -3.78
N SER A 40 -8.40 18.14 -3.19
CA SER A 40 -8.60 19.59 -3.16
C SER A 40 -8.35 20.16 -4.57
N PRO A 41 -9.18 21.13 -5.04
CA PRO A 41 -8.94 21.79 -6.32
C PRO A 41 -7.54 22.41 -6.41
N ALA A 42 -7.01 22.90 -5.28
CA ALA A 42 -5.67 23.45 -5.20
C ALA A 42 -4.58 22.38 -5.46
N PHE A 43 -4.72 21.18 -4.89
CA PHE A 43 -3.79 20.08 -5.15
C PHE A 43 -3.84 19.63 -6.61
N SER A 44 -5.04 19.50 -7.19
CA SER A 44 -5.21 19.13 -8.61
C SER A 44 -4.52 20.13 -9.55
N GLN A 45 -4.66 21.44 -9.28
CA GLN A 45 -3.95 22.48 -10.04
C GLN A 45 -2.43 22.40 -9.87
N LEU A 46 -1.94 22.14 -8.65
CA LEU A 46 -0.51 21.96 -8.41
C LEU A 46 0.02 20.76 -9.19
N LEU A 47 -0.68 19.62 -9.12
CA LEU A 47 -0.32 18.41 -9.84
C LEU A 47 -0.32 18.65 -11.35
N ALA A 48 -1.30 19.38 -11.88
CA ALA A 48 -1.36 19.76 -13.29
C ALA A 48 -0.15 20.59 -13.73
N VAL A 49 0.25 21.57 -12.92
CA VAL A 49 1.44 22.38 -13.18
C VAL A 49 2.69 21.51 -13.14
N GLU A 50 2.83 20.64 -12.14
CA GLU A 50 4.01 19.78 -12.04
C GLU A 50 4.11 18.77 -13.18
N LEU A 51 3.00 18.16 -13.60
CA LEU A 51 2.95 17.24 -14.74
C LEU A 51 3.19 17.95 -16.09
N SER A 52 2.88 19.24 -16.21
CA SER A 52 3.08 20.01 -17.44
C SER A 52 4.45 20.70 -17.52
N VAL A 53 5.01 21.13 -16.39
CA VAL A 53 6.29 21.86 -16.29
C VAL A 53 7.47 20.91 -16.24
N TYR A 54 7.39 19.85 -15.43
CA TYR A 54 8.41 18.81 -15.41
C TYR A 54 8.06 17.87 -16.56
N ALA A 55 8.73 18.04 -17.71
CA ALA A 55 8.57 17.18 -18.88
C ALA A 55 8.43 15.72 -18.43
N PRO A 56 7.56 14.89 -19.08
CA PRO A 56 7.26 13.52 -18.64
C PRO A 56 8.51 12.76 -18.19
N LYS A 57 9.65 13.00 -18.85
CA LYS A 57 10.97 12.50 -18.52
C LYS A 57 11.47 12.73 -17.08
N ILE A 58 11.28 13.88 -16.43
CA ILE A 58 11.82 14.13 -15.07
C ILE A 58 10.97 13.43 -13.99
N VAL A 59 9.64 13.54 -14.08
CA VAL A 59 8.70 12.79 -13.21
C VAL A 59 8.94 11.28 -13.37
N HIS A 60 9.15 10.85 -14.61
CA HIS A 60 9.44 9.48 -14.96
C HIS A 60 10.80 9.02 -14.43
N ASP A 61 11.89 9.73 -14.69
CA ASP A 61 13.25 9.29 -14.33
C ASP A 61 13.45 9.21 -12.80
N ASP A 62 12.81 10.09 -12.01
CA ASP A 62 12.98 10.12 -10.55
C ASP A 62 12.01 9.21 -9.78
N SER A 63 10.81 8.98 -10.31
CA SER A 63 9.70 8.38 -9.54
C SER A 63 9.21 7.07 -10.10
N PHE A 64 9.11 6.96 -11.42
CA PHE A 64 8.44 5.83 -12.05
C PHE A 64 9.21 4.52 -11.87
N PRO A 65 10.56 4.45 -11.86
CA PRO A 65 11.29 3.24 -11.51
C PRO A 65 11.03 2.74 -10.08
N ILE A 66 10.90 3.66 -9.12
CA ILE A 66 10.60 3.29 -7.72
C ILE A 66 9.17 2.79 -7.63
N ILE A 67 8.25 3.48 -8.32
CA ILE A 67 6.87 3.06 -8.43
C ILE A 67 6.77 1.73 -9.17
N ASP A 68 7.62 1.45 -10.17
CA ASP A 68 7.62 0.21 -10.93
C ASP A 68 7.88 -1.00 -10.03
N VAL A 69 8.94 -0.92 -9.23
CA VAL A 69 9.30 -1.99 -8.29
C VAL A 69 8.27 -2.08 -7.17
N GLY A 70 7.93 -0.95 -6.52
CA GLY A 70 7.02 -0.94 -5.38
C GLY A 70 5.58 -1.29 -5.73
N GLY A 71 5.09 -0.77 -6.85
CA GLY A 71 3.77 -1.06 -7.40
C GLY A 71 3.65 -2.50 -7.87
N SER A 72 4.69 -3.07 -8.51
CA SER A 72 4.67 -4.48 -8.89
C SER A 72 4.66 -5.40 -7.67
N VAL A 73 5.48 -5.11 -6.65
CA VAL A 73 5.45 -5.87 -5.38
C VAL A 73 4.10 -5.73 -4.68
N SER A 74 3.50 -4.54 -4.71
CA SER A 74 2.16 -4.31 -4.15
C SER A 74 1.07 -5.06 -4.90
N GLY A 75 1.13 -5.08 -6.24
CA GLY A 75 0.21 -5.86 -7.07
C GLY A 75 0.36 -7.36 -6.84
N ILE A 76 1.60 -7.88 -6.76
CA ILE A 76 1.88 -9.28 -6.43
C ILE A 76 1.38 -9.62 -5.02
N ALA A 77 1.57 -8.73 -4.04
CA ALA A 77 1.11 -8.95 -2.68
C ALA A 77 -0.43 -8.97 -2.58
N ALA A 78 -1.10 -8.10 -3.33
CA ALA A 78 -2.56 -8.06 -3.43
C ALA A 78 -3.13 -9.33 -4.07
N ALA A 79 -2.58 -9.77 -5.20
CA ALA A 79 -2.96 -11.02 -5.84
C ALA A 79 -2.60 -12.24 -4.95
N GLY A 80 -1.40 -12.25 -4.36
CA GLY A 80 -0.86 -13.37 -3.59
C GLY A 80 -1.70 -13.83 -2.38
N ILE A 81 -2.62 -13.00 -1.87
CA ILE A 81 -3.53 -13.34 -0.76
C ILE A 81 -4.39 -14.56 -1.10
N SER A 82 -4.79 -14.71 -2.36
CA SER A 82 -5.58 -15.86 -2.83
C SER A 82 -4.85 -17.20 -2.64
N PHE A 83 -3.52 -17.19 -2.62
CA PHE A 83 -2.65 -18.36 -2.35
C PHE A 83 -2.32 -18.55 -0.86
N GLY A 84 -2.91 -17.75 0.03
CA GLY A 84 -2.54 -17.75 1.44
C GLY A 84 -1.14 -17.17 1.71
N ILE A 85 -0.54 -16.46 0.75
CA ILE A 85 0.70 -15.72 0.97
C ILE A 85 0.37 -14.47 1.81
N PRO A 86 1.09 -14.19 2.89
CA PRO A 86 0.91 -12.93 3.63
C PRO A 86 1.18 -11.75 2.69
N GLY A 87 0.16 -10.93 2.40
CA GLY A 87 0.28 -9.73 1.57
C GLY A 87 1.03 -8.60 2.27
N ILE A 88 2.25 -8.84 2.77
CA ILE A 88 3.01 -7.82 3.49
C ILE A 88 3.92 -7.08 2.51
N VAL A 89 3.63 -5.81 2.27
CA VAL A 89 4.50 -4.93 1.46
C VAL A 89 5.37 -4.09 2.38
N ASN A 90 6.69 -4.10 2.15
CA ASN A 90 7.60 -3.21 2.84
C ASN A 90 7.93 -2.03 1.91
N PHE A 91 7.54 -0.82 2.28
CA PHE A 91 7.87 0.38 1.55
C PHE A 91 8.30 1.47 2.51
N ASN A 92 9.47 2.05 2.24
CA ASN A 92 10.01 3.17 3.00
C ASN A 92 10.02 2.91 4.52
N GLU A 93 10.52 1.74 4.92
CA GLU A 93 10.60 1.25 6.31
C GLU A 93 9.24 1.00 7.02
N ALA A 94 8.12 1.28 6.36
CA ALA A 94 6.78 0.85 6.78
C ALA A 94 6.41 -0.52 6.20
N LYS A 95 5.61 -1.28 6.96
CA LYS A 95 5.01 -2.53 6.49
C LYS A 95 3.51 -2.35 6.37
N TYR A 96 2.93 -2.74 5.24
CA TYR A 96 1.49 -2.68 4.99
C TYR A 96 0.91 -4.08 4.96
N ASN A 97 -0.33 -4.25 5.42
CA ASN A 97 -1.09 -5.49 5.27
C ASN A 97 -1.93 -5.42 3.98
N LEU A 98 -1.85 -6.45 3.14
CA LEU A 98 -2.43 -6.62 1.80
C LEU A 98 -1.61 -5.98 0.65
N SER A 99 -1.66 -4.65 0.54
CA SER A 99 -1.07 -3.82 -0.53
C SER A 99 -0.50 -2.53 0.09
N THR A 100 -1.28 -1.45 0.09
CA THR A 100 -1.23 -0.34 1.05
C THR A 100 -2.58 -0.10 1.74
N GLY A 101 -3.60 -0.93 1.43
CA GLY A 101 -4.89 -0.98 2.11
C GLY A 101 -5.77 0.25 1.89
N SER A 102 -5.77 0.80 0.67
CA SER A 102 -6.40 2.07 0.23
C SER A 102 -5.45 3.27 0.04
N GLY A 103 -4.22 3.06 -0.42
CA GLY A 103 -3.36 4.20 -0.80
C GLY A 103 -3.01 5.12 0.37
N LEU A 104 -2.79 4.51 1.53
CA LEU A 104 -2.63 5.20 2.80
C LEU A 104 -1.22 5.73 3.00
N LEU A 105 -1.14 6.77 3.81
CA LEU A 105 0.11 7.44 4.15
C LEU A 105 0.75 6.74 5.35
N PRO A 106 2.04 6.39 5.31
CA PRO A 106 2.70 5.91 6.51
C PRO A 106 2.86 7.07 7.49
N VAL A 107 2.17 7.03 8.64
CA VAL A 107 2.36 8.04 9.69
C VAL A 107 3.62 7.69 10.48
N ILE A 108 4.68 8.43 10.19
CA ILE A 108 6.01 8.20 10.73
C ILE A 108 6.59 9.52 11.24
N GLN A 109 7.22 9.50 12.42
CA GLN A 109 7.79 10.69 13.06
C GLN A 109 8.96 11.34 12.31
N SER A 110 9.68 10.61 11.46
CA SER A 110 10.87 11.11 10.78
C SER A 110 10.81 10.74 9.31
N PHE A 111 10.24 11.63 8.50
CA PHE A 111 10.30 11.52 7.05
C PHE A 111 11.43 12.43 6.58
N ALA A 112 12.53 11.87 6.07
CA ALA A 112 13.54 12.68 5.39
C ALA A 112 12.98 13.02 4.00
N GLY A 113 12.22 14.11 3.94
CA GLY A 113 11.60 14.52 2.70
C GLY A 113 12.60 14.98 1.64
N SER A 114 12.04 15.46 0.52
CA SER A 114 12.83 15.85 -0.63
C SER A 114 13.92 16.87 -0.27
N THR A 115 15.18 16.54 -0.60
CA THR A 115 16.29 17.50 -0.52
C THR A 115 16.20 18.55 -1.62
N ALA A 116 15.30 18.37 -2.60
CA ALA A 116 15.05 19.32 -3.66
C ALA A 116 14.05 20.38 -3.19
N ARG A 117 14.46 21.65 -3.25
CA ARG A 117 13.54 22.77 -3.03
C ARG A 117 12.41 22.71 -4.07
N PRO A 118 11.14 22.70 -3.63
CA PRO A 118 10.00 22.81 -4.53
C PRO A 118 10.19 23.99 -5.49
N GLY A 119 10.04 23.74 -6.80
CA GLY A 119 10.07 24.80 -7.80
C GLY A 119 11.47 25.30 -8.23
N THR A 120 12.57 24.63 -7.88
CA THR A 120 13.88 25.00 -8.47
C THR A 120 14.43 24.02 -9.51
N ASN A 121 14.06 22.72 -9.50
CA ASN A 121 14.40 21.75 -10.59
C ASN A 121 13.86 20.30 -10.41
N GLY A 122 12.89 20.01 -9.54
CA GLY A 122 12.47 18.61 -9.31
C GLY A 122 11.04 18.43 -8.81
N THR A 123 10.56 17.20 -8.91
CA THR A 123 9.26 16.77 -8.38
C THR A 123 9.36 16.48 -6.88
N ARG A 124 8.25 16.58 -6.14
CA ARG A 124 8.18 16.23 -4.70
C ARG A 124 8.23 14.72 -4.42
N LEU A 125 8.60 13.94 -5.42
CA LEU A 125 8.52 12.48 -5.42
C LEU A 125 9.85 11.80 -5.09
N GLN A 126 10.95 12.55 -4.98
CA GLN A 126 12.19 12.06 -4.42
C GLN A 126 12.17 12.25 -2.90
N PHE A 127 11.95 11.18 -2.14
CA PHE A 127 11.93 11.22 -0.67
C PHE A 127 12.46 9.93 -0.06
N SER A 128 12.81 9.94 1.24
CA SER A 128 13.21 8.74 1.97
C SER A 128 12.82 8.75 3.46
N GLY A 129 12.78 7.55 4.04
CA GLY A 129 12.85 7.29 5.48
C GLY A 129 11.52 6.98 6.19
N GLY A 130 11.66 6.31 7.34
CA GLY A 130 10.78 6.50 8.49
C GLY A 130 10.58 5.28 9.42
N ALA A 131 10.66 5.47 10.75
CA ALA A 131 10.18 4.50 11.75
C ALA A 131 8.79 4.82 12.37
N THR A 132 7.87 3.85 12.36
CA THR A 132 6.63 3.88 13.18
C THR A 132 6.98 3.65 14.65
N LEU A 133 6.89 4.69 15.48
CA LEU A 133 7.33 4.61 16.89
C LEU A 133 6.19 4.40 17.90
N ARG A 134 4.92 4.51 17.52
CA ARG A 134 3.79 4.52 18.48
C ARG A 134 2.52 3.83 17.96
N ASN A 135 1.72 3.32 18.89
CA ASN A 135 0.40 2.74 18.61
C ASN A 135 -0.66 3.83 18.57
N PHE A 136 -1.30 4.01 17.42
CA PHE A 136 -2.44 4.90 17.29
C PHE A 136 -3.35 4.47 16.15
N THR A 137 -4.59 4.88 16.25
CA THR A 137 -5.62 4.68 15.24
C THR A 137 -6.00 6.05 14.70
N VAL A 138 -5.99 6.25 13.40
CA VAL A 138 -6.45 7.50 12.76
C VAL A 138 -7.40 7.20 11.61
N TYR A 139 -8.26 8.15 11.29
CA TYR A 139 -9.04 8.15 10.06
C TYR A 139 -8.28 8.96 9.03
N GLN A 140 -7.87 8.31 7.95
CA GLN A 140 -7.11 8.95 6.88
C GLN A 140 -7.86 8.90 5.57
N GLN A 141 -7.74 9.97 4.79
CA GLN A 141 -7.99 9.90 3.35
C GLN A 141 -7.11 8.82 2.72
N GLY A 142 -7.52 8.26 1.59
CA GLY A 142 -6.92 7.16 0.86
C GLY A 142 -7.36 7.21 -0.60
N ILE A 143 -6.67 6.44 -1.46
CA ILE A 143 -7.18 6.08 -2.78
C ILE A 143 -7.17 4.56 -2.87
N THR A 144 -8.33 3.98 -3.13
CA THR A 144 -8.46 2.59 -3.59
C THR A 144 -8.97 2.58 -5.02
N ALA A 145 -9.12 1.40 -5.61
CA ALA A 145 -9.68 1.25 -6.93
C ALA A 145 -10.67 0.09 -6.97
N ASP A 146 -11.83 0.36 -7.55
CA ASP A 146 -12.69 -0.69 -8.06
C ASP A 146 -12.19 -1.08 -9.45
N VAL A 147 -11.75 -2.32 -9.60
CA VAL A 147 -11.21 -2.86 -10.84
C VAL A 147 -12.10 -4.02 -11.24
N ASN A 148 -12.66 -3.97 -12.44
CA ASN A 148 -13.51 -5.01 -12.98
C ASN A 148 -12.95 -5.48 -14.32
N CYS A 149 -12.46 -6.70 -14.38
CA CYS A 149 -11.84 -7.31 -15.55
C CYS A 149 -12.78 -8.32 -16.20
N GLN A 150 -12.95 -8.22 -17.52
CA GLN A 150 -13.80 -9.12 -18.27
C GLN A 150 -13.20 -9.44 -19.64
N ALA A 151 -13.51 -10.63 -20.16
CA ALA A 151 -13.20 -10.99 -21.54
C ALA A 151 -13.93 -10.04 -22.50
N ALA A 152 -13.22 -9.53 -23.51
CA ALA A 152 -13.82 -8.69 -24.54
C ALA A 152 -14.77 -9.53 -25.39
N THR A 153 -16.08 -9.33 -25.20
CA THR A 153 -17.14 -10.05 -25.93
C THR A 153 -17.32 -9.56 -27.37
N SER A 154 -16.71 -8.43 -27.73
CA SER A 154 -16.51 -8.01 -29.12
C SER A 154 -15.22 -7.18 -29.23
N SER A 155 -14.48 -7.34 -30.32
CA SER A 155 -13.30 -6.54 -30.68
C SER A 155 -13.62 -5.05 -30.94
N GLN A 156 -14.83 -4.59 -30.63
CA GLN A 156 -15.36 -3.29 -31.04
C GLN A 156 -15.18 -2.17 -29.99
N LEU A 157 -14.96 -2.47 -28.71
CA LEU A 157 -14.90 -1.39 -27.71
C LEU A 157 -13.64 -0.53 -27.84
N LEU A 158 -12.48 -1.16 -28.10
CA LEU A 158 -11.19 -0.48 -28.18
C LEU A 158 -10.37 -0.88 -29.42
N ASN A 159 -10.90 -1.69 -30.34
CA ASN A 159 -10.19 -2.16 -31.55
C ASN A 159 -8.73 -2.56 -31.27
N PHE A 160 -8.54 -3.44 -30.27
CA PHE A 160 -7.21 -3.84 -29.82
C PHE A 160 -6.56 -4.74 -30.87
N THR A 161 -5.47 -4.27 -31.49
CA THR A 161 -4.76 -5.04 -32.53
C THR A 161 -3.30 -5.25 -32.18
N ASN A 162 -2.77 -6.37 -32.63
CA ASN A 162 -1.36 -6.75 -32.48
C ASN A 162 -0.79 -7.04 -33.86
N SER A 163 0.25 -6.31 -34.24
CA SER A 163 1.03 -6.56 -35.45
C SER A 163 2.47 -6.87 -35.05
N ASN A 164 3.16 -7.70 -35.83
CA ASN A 164 4.55 -8.05 -35.54
C ASN A 164 5.42 -8.07 -36.78
N THR A 165 6.72 -7.91 -36.56
CA THR A 165 7.76 -8.11 -37.56
C THR A 165 8.92 -8.87 -36.92
N THR A 166 9.51 -9.80 -37.67
CA THR A 166 10.60 -10.66 -37.20
C THR A 166 11.93 -10.18 -37.74
N LEU A 167 12.91 -9.98 -36.87
CA LEU A 167 14.26 -9.56 -37.18
C LEU A 167 15.25 -10.66 -36.80
N GLY A 168 15.88 -11.29 -37.80
CA GLY A 168 16.95 -12.26 -37.56
C GLY A 168 18.23 -11.59 -37.08
N VAL A 169 18.81 -12.09 -35.99
CA VAL A 169 20.10 -11.62 -35.47
C VAL A 169 21.18 -12.62 -35.85
N THR A 170 22.04 -12.20 -36.79
CA THR A 170 23.16 -13.00 -37.31
C THR A 170 24.46 -12.51 -36.68
N PRO A 171 25.15 -13.35 -35.89
CA PRO A 171 26.46 -13.00 -35.35
C PRO A 171 27.49 -12.73 -36.46
N SER A 172 28.46 -11.86 -36.19
CA SER A 172 29.56 -11.58 -37.12
C SER A 172 30.28 -12.88 -37.50
N GLY A 173 30.31 -13.19 -38.81
CA GLY A 173 30.94 -14.39 -39.36
C GLY A 173 30.00 -15.60 -39.53
N SER A 174 28.72 -15.49 -39.14
CA SER A 174 27.70 -16.50 -39.44
C SER A 174 26.92 -16.16 -40.71
N THR A 175 26.46 -17.17 -41.45
CA THR A 175 25.51 -17.03 -42.57
C THR A 175 24.06 -17.27 -42.15
N SER A 176 23.83 -17.79 -40.93
CA SER A 176 22.51 -18.07 -40.38
C SER A 176 22.24 -17.26 -39.10
N PRO A 177 20.98 -16.84 -38.88
CA PRO A 177 20.61 -16.17 -37.63
C PRO A 177 20.80 -17.12 -36.45
N ALA A 178 21.37 -16.61 -35.36
CA ALA A 178 21.51 -17.37 -34.11
C ALA A 178 20.19 -17.37 -33.32
N TYR A 179 19.45 -16.27 -33.40
CA TYR A 179 18.12 -16.10 -32.82
C TYR A 179 17.35 -15.02 -33.58
N THR A 180 16.06 -14.89 -33.30
CA THR A 180 15.18 -13.90 -33.91
C THR A 180 14.59 -13.01 -32.83
N LEU A 181 14.46 -11.71 -33.10
CA LEU A 181 13.69 -10.79 -32.29
C LEU A 181 12.35 -10.52 -32.98
N ILE A 182 11.26 -10.61 -32.25
CA ILE A 182 9.94 -10.24 -32.74
C ILE A 182 9.60 -8.87 -32.17
N ALA A 183 9.56 -7.86 -33.04
CA ALA A 183 9.11 -6.53 -32.71
C ALA A 183 7.59 -6.47 -32.88
N TRP A 184 6.88 -6.20 -31.78
CA TRP A 184 5.43 -6.10 -31.73
C TRP A 184 5.02 -4.64 -31.73
N ASN A 185 3.89 -4.37 -32.37
CA ASN A 185 3.22 -3.09 -32.36
C ASN A 185 1.74 -3.34 -32.03
N THR A 186 1.38 -3.02 -30.80
CA THR A 186 0.04 -3.16 -30.24
C THR A 186 -0.66 -1.81 -30.31
N THR A 187 -1.90 -1.77 -30.76
CA THR A 187 -2.71 -0.54 -30.82
C THR A 187 -4.07 -0.73 -30.16
N ALA A 188 -4.61 0.34 -29.56
CA ALA A 188 -5.99 0.40 -29.10
C ALA A 188 -6.58 1.80 -29.33
N ASP A 189 -7.84 1.85 -29.72
CA ASP A 189 -8.63 3.06 -29.91
C ASP A 189 -9.21 3.49 -28.56
N CYS A 190 -8.52 4.40 -27.88
CA CYS A 190 -8.87 4.84 -26.52
C CYS A 190 -9.99 5.88 -26.48
N ASN A 191 -10.35 6.47 -27.61
CA ASN A 191 -11.54 7.29 -27.82
C ASN A 191 -11.82 7.41 -29.33
N SER A 192 -12.88 8.11 -29.73
CA SER A 192 -13.28 8.28 -31.14
C SER A 192 -12.25 9.01 -32.03
N SER A 193 -11.14 9.51 -31.48
CA SER A 193 -10.18 10.38 -32.17
C SER A 193 -8.71 10.06 -31.93
N SER A 194 -8.37 9.14 -31.02
CA SER A 194 -6.99 8.83 -30.65
C SER A 194 -6.75 7.33 -30.51
N THR A 195 -5.81 6.84 -31.30
CA THR A 195 -5.25 5.49 -31.19
C THR A 195 -3.96 5.56 -30.37
N THR A 196 -3.88 4.77 -29.31
CA THR A 196 -2.67 4.58 -28.52
C THR A 196 -1.89 3.39 -29.05
N THR A 197 -0.58 3.54 -29.18
CA THR A 197 0.31 2.53 -29.75
C THR A 197 1.45 2.23 -28.80
N GLN A 198 1.73 0.94 -28.57
CA GLN A 198 2.86 0.48 -27.79
C GLN A 198 3.70 -0.54 -28.56
N GLN A 199 5.02 -0.44 -28.40
CA GLN A 199 5.99 -1.30 -29.07
C GLN A 199 6.74 -2.14 -28.06
N TYR A 200 6.88 -3.42 -28.37
CA TYR A 200 7.58 -4.41 -27.54
C TYR A 200 8.54 -5.22 -28.37
N VAL A 201 9.51 -5.86 -27.70
CA VAL A 201 10.41 -6.81 -28.34
C VAL A 201 10.40 -8.09 -27.53
N THR A 202 10.22 -9.21 -28.22
CA THR A 202 10.32 -10.55 -27.63
C THR A 202 11.33 -11.38 -28.38
N TRP A 203 11.80 -12.46 -27.76
CA TRP A 203 12.79 -13.35 -28.34
C TRP A 203 12.12 -14.60 -28.92
N ALA A 204 12.69 -15.10 -30.01
CA ALA A 204 12.32 -16.35 -30.65
C ALA A 204 13.58 -17.09 -31.11
N ASN A 205 13.43 -18.37 -31.41
CA ASN A 205 14.54 -19.17 -31.91
C ASN A 205 15.00 -18.72 -33.32
N ALA A 206 16.04 -19.36 -33.86
CA ALA A 206 16.60 -19.04 -35.18
C ALA A 206 15.61 -19.18 -36.35
N SER A 207 14.53 -19.95 -36.21
CA SER A 207 13.47 -20.08 -37.21
C SER A 207 12.32 -19.09 -37.01
N GLY A 208 12.45 -18.16 -36.05
CA GLY A 208 11.44 -17.15 -35.75
C GLY A 208 10.23 -17.69 -35.00
N GLN A 209 10.34 -18.87 -34.38
CA GLN A 209 9.30 -19.48 -33.57
C GLN A 209 9.58 -19.24 -32.08
N PRO A 210 8.70 -18.52 -31.35
CA PRO A 210 8.78 -18.44 -29.89
C PRO A 210 8.60 -19.81 -29.25
N ASP A 211 9.24 -20.01 -28.10
CA ASP A 211 8.97 -21.18 -27.28
C ASP A 211 7.62 -20.96 -26.57
N VAL A 212 6.62 -21.79 -26.85
CA VAL A 212 5.28 -21.64 -26.28
C VAL A 212 5.26 -21.76 -24.75
N SER A 213 6.23 -22.46 -24.16
CA SER A 213 6.34 -22.62 -22.71
C SER A 213 7.37 -21.68 -22.08
N GLY A 214 8.37 -21.26 -22.86
CA GLY A 214 9.49 -20.45 -22.39
C GLY A 214 9.35 -18.94 -22.67
N THR A 215 8.59 -18.57 -23.70
CA THR A 215 8.37 -17.18 -24.13
C THR A 215 6.93 -16.79 -23.85
N GLY A 216 6.71 -15.71 -23.11
CA GLY A 216 5.41 -15.11 -22.88
C GLY A 216 5.36 -13.67 -23.35
N PHE A 217 4.25 -13.31 -24.01
CA PHE A 217 3.99 -11.95 -24.46
C PHE A 217 2.62 -11.50 -23.95
N LEU A 218 2.60 -10.37 -23.22
CA LEU A 218 1.40 -9.80 -22.62
C LEU A 218 1.34 -8.29 -22.91
N PRO A 219 1.02 -7.88 -24.14
CA PRO A 219 0.82 -6.48 -24.49
C PRO A 219 -0.32 -5.90 -23.67
N THR A 220 -0.09 -4.70 -23.13
CA THR A 220 -1.07 -4.03 -22.28
C THR A 220 -1.12 -2.54 -22.64
N ILE A 221 -2.30 -2.05 -23.03
CA ILE A 221 -2.54 -0.64 -23.35
C ILE A 221 -3.47 -0.05 -22.31
N VAL A 222 -3.12 1.13 -21.82
CA VAL A 222 -3.95 1.92 -20.90
C VAL A 222 -4.53 3.11 -21.65
N CYS A 223 -5.83 3.30 -21.49
CA CYS A 223 -6.60 4.37 -22.10
C CYS A 223 -7.03 5.38 -21.02
N PRO A 224 -6.25 6.46 -20.81
CA PRO A 224 -6.59 7.52 -19.86
C PRO A 224 -7.64 8.46 -20.47
N GLY A 225 -8.93 8.20 -20.28
CA GLY A 225 -9.97 9.17 -20.70
C GLY A 225 -11.34 8.58 -21.00
N HIS A 226 -12.16 9.40 -21.65
CA HIS A 226 -13.52 9.07 -22.06
C HIS A 226 -13.54 7.92 -23.09
N VAL A 227 -13.93 6.73 -22.64
CA VAL A 227 -14.35 5.67 -23.58
C VAL A 227 -15.67 6.06 -24.23
N ASP A 228 -16.56 6.71 -23.46
CA ASP A 228 -17.84 7.24 -23.91
C ASP A 228 -17.91 8.77 -23.75
N ALA A 229 -18.58 9.44 -24.70
CA ALA A 229 -18.76 10.90 -24.70
C ALA A 229 -19.52 11.46 -23.47
N SER A 230 -20.15 10.59 -22.67
CA SER A 230 -20.88 10.93 -21.44
C SER A 230 -20.10 10.69 -20.14
N ASP A 231 -18.89 10.10 -20.19
CA ASP A 231 -18.08 9.90 -18.99
C ASP A 231 -17.54 11.25 -18.47
N VAL A 232 -17.21 11.34 -17.18
CA VAL A 232 -16.80 12.58 -16.50
C VAL A 232 -15.37 12.47 -15.97
N TYR A 233 -14.46 11.80 -16.69
CA TYR A 233 -13.11 11.44 -16.20
C TYR A 233 -13.18 10.74 -14.83
N SER A 234 -14.08 9.77 -14.72
CA SER A 234 -14.29 9.02 -13.48
C SER A 234 -13.53 7.68 -13.45
N ARG A 235 -13.12 7.18 -14.63
CA ARG A 235 -12.49 5.88 -14.82
C ARG A 235 -11.48 5.91 -15.96
N PHE A 236 -10.64 4.88 -16.02
CA PHE A 236 -9.80 4.58 -17.17
C PHE A 236 -9.83 3.08 -17.47
N VAL A 237 -9.38 2.69 -18.65
CA VAL A 237 -9.47 1.29 -19.12
C VAL A 237 -8.10 0.73 -19.43
N ILE A 238 -7.90 -0.55 -19.10
CA ILE A 238 -6.71 -1.33 -19.40
C ILE A 238 -7.12 -2.46 -20.33
N ALA A 239 -6.53 -2.54 -21.52
CA ALA A 239 -6.72 -3.63 -22.46
C ALA A 239 -5.45 -4.48 -22.51
N THR A 240 -5.59 -5.79 -22.30
CA THR A 240 -4.47 -6.73 -22.33
C THR A 240 -4.87 -8.02 -23.02
N GLN A 241 -3.90 -8.71 -23.63
CA GLN A 241 -4.12 -10.00 -24.27
C GLN A 241 -2.87 -10.85 -24.10
N GLY A 242 -3.03 -12.10 -23.68
CA GLY A 242 -1.90 -13.01 -23.54
C GLY A 242 -1.62 -13.82 -24.81
N PHE A 243 -0.33 -14.08 -25.06
CA PHE A 243 0.15 -14.93 -26.14
C PHE A 243 1.21 -15.91 -25.61
N TYR A 244 1.31 -17.07 -26.28
CA TYR A 244 2.27 -18.14 -25.95
C TYR A 244 2.09 -18.62 -24.52
N LYS A 245 3.10 -18.49 -23.64
CA LYS A 245 3.00 -18.87 -22.22
C LYS A 245 1.77 -18.26 -21.51
N TYR A 246 1.28 -17.11 -21.98
CA TYR A 246 0.16 -16.41 -21.39
C TYR A 246 -1.16 -16.57 -22.17
N ASP A 247 -1.26 -17.53 -23.09
CA ASP A 247 -2.45 -17.76 -23.92
C ASP A 247 -3.74 -18.07 -23.13
N PHE A 248 -3.62 -18.46 -21.86
CA PHE A 248 -4.72 -18.60 -20.92
C PHE A 248 -5.49 -17.29 -20.67
N LEU A 249 -4.87 -16.12 -20.93
CA LEU A 249 -5.53 -14.82 -20.78
C LEU A 249 -6.06 -14.34 -22.15
N PRO A 250 -7.38 -14.43 -22.41
CA PRO A 250 -7.96 -13.91 -23.63
C PRO A 250 -7.83 -12.38 -23.67
N LEU A 251 -8.25 -11.76 -24.78
CA LEU A 251 -8.39 -10.31 -24.82
C LEU A 251 -9.30 -9.86 -23.67
N THR A 252 -8.72 -9.13 -22.72
CA THR A 252 -9.32 -8.75 -21.45
C THR A 252 -9.32 -7.25 -21.34
N ILE A 253 -10.47 -6.71 -20.92
CA ILE A 253 -10.66 -5.29 -20.67
C ILE A 253 -10.93 -5.14 -19.17
N CYS A 254 -10.09 -4.37 -18.49
CA CYS A 254 -10.27 -4.00 -17.10
C CYS A 254 -10.68 -2.54 -17.00
N GLU A 255 -11.88 -2.29 -16.48
CA GLU A 255 -12.33 -0.96 -16.12
C GLU A 255 -11.83 -0.62 -14.72
N VAL A 256 -11.16 0.51 -14.58
CA VAL A 256 -10.61 0.98 -13.32
C VAL A 256 -11.32 2.26 -12.91
N THR A 257 -12.01 2.20 -11.76
CA THR A 257 -12.67 3.35 -11.13
C THR A 257 -11.95 3.68 -9.81
N PRO A 258 -11.07 4.69 -9.80
CA PRO A 258 -10.44 5.16 -8.56
C PRO A 258 -11.47 5.72 -7.59
N LEU A 259 -11.31 5.40 -6.31
CA LEU A 259 -12.19 5.81 -5.23
C LEU A 259 -11.38 6.50 -4.14
N VAL A 260 -11.79 7.72 -3.80
CA VAL A 260 -11.31 8.44 -2.62
C VAL A 260 -11.96 7.76 -1.42
N THR A 261 -11.15 7.26 -0.50
CA THR A 261 -11.62 6.54 0.68
C THR A 261 -11.23 7.26 1.95
N ILE A 262 -12.05 7.10 2.98
CA ILE A 262 -11.65 7.38 4.37
C ILE A 262 -11.52 6.04 5.05
N THR A 263 -10.32 5.69 5.49
CA THR A 263 -10.02 4.39 6.09
C THR A 263 -9.59 4.59 7.53
N ARG A 264 -10.08 3.72 8.41
CA ARG A 264 -9.55 3.60 9.77
C ARG A 264 -8.26 2.81 9.70
N VAL A 265 -7.17 3.44 10.10
CA VAL A 265 -5.82 2.89 10.05
C VAL A 265 -5.31 2.67 11.46
N ASP A 266 -4.94 1.43 11.77
CA ASP A 266 -4.31 1.05 13.02
C ASP A 266 -2.80 0.90 12.82
N TYR A 267 -2.02 1.79 13.43
CA TYR A 267 -0.56 1.72 13.48
C TYR A 267 -0.16 0.94 14.73
N THR A 268 0.62 -0.14 14.53
CA THR A 268 1.01 -1.06 15.61
C THR A 268 2.51 -1.03 15.90
N ALA A 269 2.87 -1.30 17.16
CA ALA A 269 4.24 -1.42 17.64
C ALA A 269 4.83 -2.70 17.05
N GLY A 270 5.66 -2.54 16.03
CA GLY A 270 6.08 -3.61 15.12
C GLY A 270 6.07 -3.18 13.66
N GLY A 271 5.43 -2.04 13.36
CA GLY A 271 5.51 -1.33 12.08
C GLY A 271 4.60 -1.86 10.98
N ILE A 272 3.59 -2.64 11.35
CA ILE A 272 2.53 -3.06 10.43
C ILE A 272 1.39 -2.05 10.52
N ILE A 273 1.09 -1.43 9.39
CA ILE A 273 -0.04 -0.55 9.12
C ILE A 273 -1.20 -1.46 8.73
N ASN A 274 -2.24 -1.49 9.55
CA ASN A 274 -3.45 -2.25 9.28
C ASN A 274 -4.56 -1.30 8.83
N ALA A 275 -5.11 -1.58 7.66
CA ALA A 275 -6.02 -0.71 6.95
C ALA A 275 -7.25 -1.47 6.46
N SER A 276 -7.88 -2.20 7.38
CA SER A 276 -8.92 -3.17 7.05
C SER A 276 -10.34 -2.58 7.01
N GLN A 277 -10.55 -1.33 7.43
CA GLN A 277 -11.90 -0.77 7.56
C GLN A 277 -12.05 0.55 6.80
N ILE A 278 -12.67 0.48 5.62
CA ILE A 278 -13.13 1.64 4.86
C ILE A 278 -14.42 2.17 5.51
N ILE A 279 -14.41 3.46 5.88
CA ILE A 279 -15.54 4.17 6.51
C ILE A 279 -16.45 4.79 5.46
N SER A 280 -15.86 5.37 4.41
CA SER A 280 -16.59 5.96 3.29
C SER A 280 -15.77 5.87 2.01
N ASN A 281 -16.45 5.84 0.87
CA ASN A 281 -15.85 5.94 -0.46
C ASN A 281 -16.60 6.97 -1.31
N GLN A 282 -15.87 7.60 -2.23
CA GLN A 282 -16.39 8.58 -3.17
C GLN A 282 -15.66 8.40 -4.51
N THR A 283 -16.41 8.39 -5.61
CA THR A 283 -15.84 8.40 -6.96
C THR A 283 -15.19 9.74 -7.27
N PHE A 284 -14.20 9.73 -8.14
CA PHE A 284 -13.53 10.96 -8.58
C PHE A 284 -14.54 11.94 -9.18
N SER A 285 -14.31 13.22 -8.86
CA SER A 285 -15.04 14.35 -9.41
C SER A 285 -14.29 14.92 -10.63
N PRO A 286 -14.92 15.80 -11.45
CA PRO A 286 -14.22 16.47 -12.54
C PRO A 286 -12.94 17.20 -12.10
N ASP A 287 -12.89 17.68 -10.86
CA ASP A 287 -11.73 18.37 -10.30
C ASP A 287 -10.53 17.42 -10.07
N ASP A 288 -10.76 16.10 -10.03
CA ASP A 288 -9.73 15.07 -9.80
C ASP A 288 -9.11 14.54 -11.10
N THR A 289 -9.42 15.15 -12.25
CA THR A 289 -8.98 14.68 -13.59
C THR A 289 -7.47 14.49 -13.70
N TYR A 290 -6.66 15.39 -13.14
CA TYR A 290 -5.20 15.27 -13.19
C TYR A 290 -4.65 14.13 -12.32
N LEU A 291 -5.35 13.82 -11.23
CA LEU A 291 -5.02 12.67 -10.39
C LEU A 291 -5.33 11.36 -11.14
N LEU A 292 -6.46 11.30 -11.84
CA LEU A 292 -6.79 10.17 -12.72
C LEU A 292 -5.70 9.96 -13.78
N PHE A 293 -5.29 11.02 -14.48
CA PHE A 293 -4.24 10.94 -15.50
C PHE A 293 -2.89 10.53 -14.94
N TYR A 294 -2.54 10.97 -13.72
CA TYR A 294 -1.34 10.51 -13.04
C TYR A 294 -1.38 8.99 -12.78
N LEU A 295 -2.48 8.50 -12.19
CA LEU A 295 -2.65 7.07 -11.91
C LEU A 295 -2.60 6.23 -13.20
N ALA A 296 -3.34 6.64 -14.24
CA ALA A 296 -3.34 5.95 -15.52
C ALA A 296 -1.97 6.01 -16.22
N GLY A 297 -1.25 7.12 -16.09
CA GLY A 297 0.11 7.28 -16.62
C GLY A 297 1.11 6.33 -15.96
N VAL A 298 1.01 6.15 -14.64
CA VAL A 298 1.83 5.19 -13.89
C VAL A 298 1.49 3.75 -14.26
N VAL A 299 0.20 3.41 -14.34
CA VAL A 299 -0.27 2.09 -14.78
C VAL A 299 0.23 1.79 -16.22
N ASN A 300 0.20 2.79 -17.10
CA ASN A 300 0.73 2.66 -18.45
C ASN A 300 2.24 2.42 -18.48
N TYR A 301 2.98 3.08 -17.58
CA TYR A 301 4.41 2.85 -17.42
C TYR A 301 4.69 1.42 -16.92
N HIS A 302 4.00 0.96 -15.87
CA HIS A 302 4.10 -0.41 -15.38
C HIS A 302 3.80 -1.45 -16.46
N ALA A 303 2.66 -1.28 -17.14
CA ALA A 303 2.25 -2.14 -18.24
C ALA A 303 3.36 -2.28 -19.28
N ARG A 304 4.00 -1.17 -19.67
CA ARG A 304 5.07 -1.16 -20.66
C ARG A 304 6.36 -1.83 -20.17
N ASN A 305 6.80 -1.55 -18.95
CA ASN A 305 8.08 -2.05 -18.42
C ASN A 305 7.99 -3.47 -17.84
N SER A 306 6.78 -3.97 -17.59
CA SER A 306 6.58 -5.35 -17.16
C SER A 306 7.01 -6.39 -18.19
N GLN A 307 7.05 -6.02 -19.48
CA GLN A 307 7.39 -6.92 -20.58
C GLN A 307 8.91 -6.96 -20.83
N GLY A 308 9.52 -8.11 -20.52
CA GLY A 308 10.87 -8.47 -20.94
C GLY A 308 10.92 -9.19 -22.28
N LEU A 309 12.11 -9.68 -22.66
CA LEU A 309 12.30 -10.41 -23.93
C LEU A 309 11.60 -11.78 -23.96
N MET A 310 11.53 -12.44 -22.81
CA MET A 310 11.00 -13.81 -22.70
C MET A 310 9.82 -13.92 -21.76
N ASN A 311 9.65 -12.96 -20.87
CA ASN A 311 8.66 -13.03 -19.82
C ASN A 311 8.00 -11.67 -19.61
N ASN A 312 6.88 -11.70 -18.91
CA ASN A 312 6.17 -10.53 -18.43
C ASN A 312 5.90 -10.72 -16.95
N MET A 313 6.20 -9.72 -16.12
CA MET A 313 6.02 -9.84 -14.67
C MET A 313 4.55 -10.04 -14.26
N ILE A 314 3.63 -9.33 -14.91
CA ILE A 314 2.18 -9.48 -14.70
C ILE A 314 1.76 -10.87 -15.17
N GLY A 315 2.17 -11.25 -16.38
CA GLY A 315 1.88 -12.55 -16.97
C GLY A 315 2.41 -13.72 -16.15
N ASP A 316 3.62 -13.63 -15.59
CA ASP A 316 4.21 -14.65 -14.72
C ASP A 316 3.47 -14.79 -13.40
N THR A 317 3.01 -13.66 -12.83
CA THR A 317 2.18 -13.65 -11.62
C THR A 317 0.86 -14.37 -11.88
N LEU A 318 0.16 -14.00 -12.96
CA LEU A 318 -1.08 -14.66 -13.36
C LEU A 318 -0.86 -16.12 -13.77
N TYR A 319 0.25 -16.45 -14.42
CA TYR A 319 0.56 -17.83 -14.80
C TYR A 319 0.78 -18.70 -13.56
N SER A 320 1.39 -18.15 -12.50
CA SER A 320 1.56 -18.88 -11.24
C SER A 320 0.24 -19.24 -10.58
N VAL A 321 -0.78 -18.37 -10.73
CA VAL A 321 -2.18 -18.63 -10.33
C VAL A 321 -2.73 -19.77 -11.16
N TYR A 322 -2.67 -19.60 -12.48
CA TYR A 322 -3.24 -20.54 -13.44
C TYR A 322 -2.62 -21.95 -13.33
N SER A 323 -1.33 -22.03 -13.01
CA SER A 323 -0.59 -23.31 -12.88
C SER A 323 -0.52 -23.85 -11.45
N GLY A 324 -1.00 -23.11 -10.45
CA GLY A 324 -0.71 -23.35 -9.03
C GLY A 324 -1.61 -24.38 -8.34
N GLU A 325 -2.70 -24.82 -8.97
CA GLU A 325 -3.60 -25.82 -8.38
C GLU A 325 -3.19 -27.25 -8.76
N ASP A 326 -2.90 -28.07 -7.75
CA ASP A 326 -2.44 -29.45 -7.87
C ASP A 326 -3.48 -30.33 -8.59
N ASN A 327 -3.12 -30.80 -9.79
CA ASN A 327 -3.67 -31.92 -10.57
C ASN A 327 -4.65 -31.64 -11.72
N ASP A 328 -5.11 -30.41 -11.95
CA ASP A 328 -5.72 -30.00 -13.22
C ASP A 328 -5.39 -28.51 -13.44
N PRO A 329 -4.70 -28.10 -14.52
CA PRO A 329 -4.65 -26.68 -14.86
C PRO A 329 -6.09 -26.21 -14.96
N ILE A 330 -6.43 -25.10 -14.30
CA ILE A 330 -7.83 -24.72 -14.08
C ILE A 330 -8.48 -24.40 -15.43
N ALA A 331 -9.03 -25.42 -16.08
CA ALA A 331 -9.40 -25.38 -17.49
C ALA A 331 -10.62 -24.48 -17.77
N ASP A 332 -11.19 -23.86 -16.73
CA ASP A 332 -12.39 -23.01 -16.81
C ASP A 332 -12.40 -21.76 -15.89
N ASN A 333 -11.37 -21.46 -15.09
CA ASN A 333 -11.39 -20.28 -14.18
C ASN A 333 -10.75 -19.02 -14.80
N THR A 334 -11.23 -18.61 -15.98
CA THR A 334 -11.01 -17.23 -16.43
C THR A 334 -11.44 -16.21 -15.38
N ALA A 335 -12.47 -16.53 -14.58
CA ALA A 335 -12.94 -15.71 -13.47
C ALA A 335 -11.90 -15.51 -12.35
N GLU A 336 -11.15 -16.54 -11.97
CA GLU A 336 -10.10 -16.36 -10.95
C GLU A 336 -8.93 -15.58 -11.51
N VAL A 337 -8.48 -15.89 -12.74
CA VAL A 337 -7.44 -15.10 -13.41
C VAL A 337 -7.83 -13.62 -13.50
N PHE A 338 -9.10 -13.32 -13.79
CA PHE A 338 -9.60 -11.95 -13.79
C PHE A 338 -9.58 -11.34 -12.39
N ARG A 339 -10.03 -12.05 -11.35
CA ARG A 339 -9.95 -11.56 -9.97
C ARG A 339 -8.51 -11.26 -9.54
N GLU A 340 -7.56 -12.12 -9.88
CA GLU A 340 -6.14 -11.88 -9.57
C GLU A 340 -5.58 -10.69 -10.35
N LEU A 341 -6.01 -10.50 -11.59
CA LEU A 341 -5.65 -9.32 -12.39
C LEU A 341 -6.27 -8.04 -11.81
N GLU A 342 -7.51 -8.09 -11.33
CA GLU A 342 -8.19 -6.99 -10.63
C GLU A 342 -7.42 -6.60 -9.36
N ASP A 343 -7.08 -7.59 -8.53
CA ASP A 343 -6.33 -7.39 -7.30
C ASP A 343 -4.91 -6.87 -7.58
N TYR A 344 -4.24 -7.37 -8.63
CA TYR A 344 -2.94 -6.85 -9.07
C TYR A 344 -3.02 -5.36 -9.42
N TRP A 345 -3.94 -4.96 -10.29
CA TRP A 345 -4.08 -3.56 -10.69
C TRP A 345 -4.52 -2.67 -9.53
N ARG A 346 -5.42 -3.15 -8.67
CA ARG A 346 -5.80 -2.45 -7.43
C ARG A 346 -4.58 -2.19 -6.56
N GLY A 347 -3.72 -3.21 -6.34
CA GLY A 347 -2.49 -3.09 -5.57
C GLY A 347 -1.50 -2.06 -6.14
N VAL A 348 -1.36 -2.00 -7.47
CA VAL A 348 -0.53 -1.00 -8.17
C VAL A 348 -1.07 0.42 -7.96
N ILE A 349 -2.38 0.62 -8.10
CA ILE A 349 -3.03 1.94 -7.95
C ILE A 349 -2.94 2.44 -6.52
N GLU A 350 -3.23 1.58 -5.55
CA GLU A 350 -3.13 1.90 -4.13
C GLU A 350 -1.69 2.28 -3.76
N PHE A 351 -0.70 1.51 -4.22
CA PHE A 351 0.70 1.86 -3.97
C PHE A 351 1.08 3.21 -4.60
N THR A 352 0.65 3.45 -5.84
CA THR A 352 0.92 4.70 -6.55
C THR A 352 0.36 5.90 -5.79
N ALA A 353 -0.85 5.78 -5.26
CA ALA A 353 -1.48 6.79 -4.43
C ALA A 353 -0.73 7.02 -3.10
N THR A 354 -0.33 5.94 -2.43
CA THR A 354 0.52 6.01 -1.23
C THR A 354 1.82 6.76 -1.52
N PHE A 355 2.49 6.42 -2.62
CA PHE A 355 3.76 7.04 -3.03
C PHE A 355 3.60 8.54 -3.29
N LEU A 356 2.58 8.92 -4.08
CA LEU A 356 2.25 10.32 -4.35
C LEU A 356 2.01 11.10 -3.05
N ARG A 357 1.16 10.56 -2.18
CA ARG A 357 0.80 11.22 -0.93
C ARG A 357 1.98 11.35 0.02
N ALA A 358 2.81 10.32 0.11
CA ALA A 358 4.03 10.34 0.91
C ALA A 358 4.99 11.44 0.43
N GLY A 359 5.19 11.58 -0.88
CA GLY A 359 6.05 12.64 -1.45
C GLY A 359 5.53 14.05 -1.16
N TYR A 360 4.24 14.30 -1.33
CA TYR A 360 3.66 15.63 -1.09
C TYR A 360 3.40 15.93 0.38
N SER A 361 3.38 14.93 1.26
CA SER A 361 3.26 15.13 2.72
C SER A 361 4.61 15.09 3.42
N ALA A 362 5.69 14.92 2.67
CA ALA A 362 7.05 14.87 3.16
C ALA A 362 7.48 16.19 3.84
N GLU A 363 8.32 16.09 4.87
CA GLU A 363 8.94 17.29 5.46
C GLU A 363 9.78 18.02 4.39
N GLY A 364 9.56 19.33 4.22
CA GLY A 364 10.23 20.12 3.18
C GLY A 364 9.58 20.08 1.79
N ALA A 365 8.52 19.27 1.58
CA ALA A 365 7.73 19.32 0.33
C ALA A 365 7.06 20.68 0.09
N PHE A 366 6.84 21.43 1.17
CA PHE A 366 6.36 22.81 1.14
C PHE A 366 7.23 23.65 2.10
N GLN A 367 7.55 24.89 1.72
CA GLN A 367 8.45 25.75 2.50
C GLN A 367 7.90 26.05 3.91
N ASP A 368 6.58 26.23 4.03
CA ASP A 368 5.89 26.59 5.28
C ASP A 368 4.88 25.52 5.73
N GLY A 369 5.08 24.26 5.32
CA GLY A 369 4.11 23.17 5.52
C GLY A 369 2.98 23.16 4.49
N ILE A 370 2.08 22.17 4.60
CA ILE A 370 1.00 21.97 3.61
C ILE A 370 0.09 23.20 3.58
N PRO A 371 -0.15 23.81 2.40
CA PRO A 371 -1.05 24.96 2.27
C PRO A 371 -2.45 24.67 2.82
N SER A 372 -3.06 25.65 3.50
CA SER A 372 -4.37 25.48 4.17
C SER A 372 -5.54 25.15 3.23
N ASN A 373 -5.40 25.45 1.94
CA ASN A 373 -6.37 25.08 0.89
C ASN A 373 -6.12 23.68 0.31
N MET A 374 -5.09 22.97 0.78
CA MET A 374 -4.76 21.59 0.42
C MET A 374 -4.79 20.67 1.64
N THR A 375 -5.41 21.07 2.75
CA THR A 375 -5.49 20.26 3.97
C THR A 375 -6.89 19.70 4.22
N SER A 376 -6.94 18.53 4.86
CA SER A 376 -8.14 17.90 5.41
C SER A 376 -7.92 17.67 6.92
N PRO A 377 -8.96 17.79 7.77
CA PRO A 377 -8.83 17.46 9.19
C PRO A 377 -8.52 15.98 9.40
N LEU A 378 -7.52 15.70 10.22
CA LEU A 378 -7.14 14.35 10.65
C LEU A 378 -7.60 14.14 12.10
N ASN A 379 -8.38 13.09 12.34
CA ASN A 379 -8.86 12.71 13.67
C ASN A 379 -8.48 11.27 14.00
N GLY A 380 -8.18 10.98 15.26
CA GLY A 380 -7.83 9.65 15.71
C GLY A 380 -7.74 9.50 17.22
N THR A 381 -7.29 8.33 17.66
CA THR A 381 -7.03 7.99 19.05
C THR A 381 -5.66 7.34 19.17
N MET A 382 -4.85 7.81 20.11
CA MET A 382 -3.54 7.26 20.40
C MET A 382 -3.60 6.41 21.66
N LEU A 383 -3.02 5.21 21.59
CA LEU A 383 -2.86 4.32 22.73
C LEU A 383 -1.44 4.48 23.27
N MET A 384 -1.32 5.04 24.47
CA MET A 384 -0.06 5.08 25.20
C MET A 384 -0.09 4.04 26.31
N VAL A 385 0.85 3.09 26.27
CA VAL A 385 1.10 2.20 27.40
C VAL A 385 2.19 2.83 28.25
N THR A 386 1.88 3.13 29.51
CA THR A 386 2.82 3.67 30.48
C THR A 386 2.90 2.77 31.71
N ILE A 387 3.99 2.90 32.45
CA ILE A 387 4.18 2.24 33.74
C ILE A 387 3.68 3.22 34.81
N GLY A 388 2.65 2.83 35.55
CA GLY A 388 2.05 3.68 36.57
C GLY A 388 1.16 2.93 37.55
N TRP A 389 0.57 3.68 38.47
CA TRP A 389 -0.40 3.15 39.43
C TRP A 389 -1.82 3.36 38.90
N ALA A 390 -2.49 2.28 38.52
CA ALA A 390 -3.90 2.34 38.14
C ALA A 390 -4.78 2.41 39.38
N ASN A 391 -5.70 3.38 39.42
CA ASN A 391 -6.76 3.40 40.43
C ASN A 391 -7.72 2.22 40.17
N ARG A 392 -7.60 1.13 40.95
CA ARG A 392 -8.45 -0.06 40.81
C ARG A 392 -9.86 0.09 41.41
N GLY A 393 -10.34 1.33 41.54
CA GLY A 393 -11.67 1.66 42.02
C GLY A 393 -11.86 1.50 43.55
N PRO A 394 -13.06 1.80 44.06
CA PRO A 394 -13.34 1.82 45.50
C PRO A 394 -13.22 0.45 46.16
N ILE A 395 -13.33 -0.65 45.40
CA ILE A 395 -13.17 -2.01 45.93
C ILE A 395 -11.72 -2.27 46.37
N TYR A 396 -10.76 -1.52 45.83
CA TYR A 396 -9.34 -1.59 46.21
C TYR A 396 -9.09 -1.21 47.68
N ILE A 397 -9.98 -0.41 48.29
CA ILE A 397 -9.95 -0.11 49.74
C ILE A 397 -10.10 -1.41 50.55
N PHE A 398 -10.91 -2.37 50.12
CA PHE A 398 -11.07 -3.64 50.82
C PHE A 398 -9.80 -4.51 50.78
N SER A 399 -8.91 -4.30 49.81
CA SER A 399 -7.61 -4.98 49.76
C SER A 399 -6.56 -4.31 50.66
N ILE A 400 -6.64 -2.98 50.84
CA ILE A 400 -5.70 -2.20 51.66
C ILE A 400 -6.08 -2.21 53.15
N LEU A 401 -7.37 -2.26 53.47
CA LEU A 401 -7.88 -2.12 54.83
C LEU A 401 -7.44 -3.27 55.77
N PRO A 402 -7.47 -4.56 55.38
CA PRO A 402 -6.93 -5.65 56.20
C PRO A 402 -5.43 -5.50 56.42
N LEU A 403 -4.67 -5.11 55.39
CA LEU A 403 -3.24 -4.84 55.52
C LEU A 403 -2.98 -3.71 56.51
N GLY A 404 -3.73 -2.61 56.41
CA GLY A 404 -3.66 -1.48 57.34
C GLY A 404 -3.93 -1.87 58.79
N ILE A 405 -4.98 -2.66 59.03
CA ILE A 405 -5.34 -3.19 60.36
C ILE A 405 -4.22 -4.06 60.92
N VAL A 406 -3.70 -5.02 60.13
CA VAL A 406 -2.59 -5.87 60.59
C VAL A 406 -1.36 -5.02 60.89
N THR A 407 -1.05 -4.02 60.06
CA THR A 407 0.11 -3.13 60.30
C THR A 407 -0.06 -2.41 61.64
N LEU A 408 -1.23 -1.79 61.86
CA LEU A 408 -1.55 -1.06 63.10
C LEU A 408 -1.45 -1.96 64.34
N LEU A 409 -2.04 -3.17 64.27
CA LEU A 409 -2.00 -4.13 65.36
C LEU A 409 -0.56 -4.58 65.66
N THR A 410 0.26 -4.79 64.63
CA THR A 410 1.68 -5.15 64.83
C THR A 410 2.49 -4.02 65.46
N THR A 411 2.26 -2.76 65.08
CA THR A 411 2.93 -1.61 65.74
C THR A 411 2.49 -1.45 67.17
N ILE A 412 1.20 -1.58 67.48
CA ILE A 412 0.69 -1.49 68.85
C ILE A 412 1.30 -2.61 69.71
N ALA A 413 1.34 -3.85 69.20
CA ALA A 413 1.94 -4.98 69.91
C ALA A 413 3.45 -4.77 70.16
N ALA A 414 4.18 -4.24 69.18
CA ALA A 414 5.60 -3.92 69.32
C ALA A 414 5.84 -2.80 70.35
N ILE A 415 5.06 -1.72 70.30
CA ILE A 415 5.14 -0.62 71.28
C ILE A 415 4.83 -1.13 72.69
N TYR A 416 3.77 -1.94 72.84
CA TYR A 416 3.41 -2.53 74.12
C TYR A 416 4.52 -3.43 74.67
N SER A 417 5.09 -4.30 73.84
CA SER A 417 6.23 -5.15 74.23
C SER A 417 7.45 -4.33 74.66
N LEU A 418 7.70 -3.20 74.01
CA LEU A 418 8.84 -2.33 74.31
C LEU A 418 8.63 -1.58 75.62
N VAL A 419 7.41 -1.07 75.87
CA VAL A 419 7.04 -0.43 77.14
C VAL A 419 7.05 -1.44 78.30
N GLU A 420 6.61 -2.67 78.07
CA GLU A 420 6.64 -3.71 79.10
C GLU A 420 8.09 -4.12 79.43
N SER A 421 8.98 -4.19 78.43
CA SER A 421 10.41 -4.44 78.66
C SER A 421 11.16 -3.32 79.39
N TRP A 422 10.54 -2.14 79.57
CA TRP A 422 11.12 -1.07 80.39
C TRP A 422 10.76 -1.20 81.87
N LYS A 423 9.83 -2.11 82.23
CA LYS A 423 9.44 -2.40 83.61
C LYS A 423 10.20 -3.58 84.20
N GLU A 424 10.86 -4.39 83.36
CA GLU A 424 11.91 -5.34 83.74
C GLU A 424 13.27 -4.63 83.74
#